data_AF-A0A846PUJ9-F1
#
_entry.id   AF-A0A846PUJ9-F1
#
_cell.length_a   1.000
_cell.length_b   1.000
_cell.length_c   1.000
_cell.angle_alpha   90.00
_cell.angle_beta   90.00
_cell.angle_gamma   90.00
#
_symmetry.space_group_name_H-M   'P 1'
#
loop_
_entity.id
_entity.type
_entity.pdbx_description
1 polymer ?
#
loop_
_entity_poly.entity_id
_entity_poly.type
_entity_poly.pdbx_seq_one_letter_code
_entity_poly.pdbx_strand_id
1 'polypeptide(L)' 'MNMNARVHLMISGQVQGVFFRTNTRHTANELGLKGWVRNLP' A
#
# COMPACT_ATOMS: atom_id res chain seq x y z
N MET A 1 -13.91 -20.65 7.16
CA MET A 1 -13.76 -19.33 7.81
C MET A 1 -12.59 -18.61 7.14
N ASN A 2 -12.82 -17.50 6.45
CA ASN A 2 -11.70 -16.72 5.91
C ASN A 2 -11.05 -15.93 7.05
N MET A 3 -9.81 -16.28 7.40
CA MET A 3 -8.98 -15.44 8.26
C MET A 3 -8.48 -14.26 7.43
N ASN A 4 -9.10 -13.10 7.62
CA ASN A 4 -8.57 -11.86 7.08
C ASN A 4 -7.44 -11.38 7.98
N ALA A 5 -6.23 -11.29 7.44
CA ALA A 5 -5.07 -10.70 8.12
C ALA A 5 -4.92 -9.21 7.77
N ARG A 6 -4.31 -8.43 8.67
CA ARG A 6 -3.96 -7.03 8.43
C ARG A 6 -2.55 -6.76 8.93
N VAL A 7 -1.79 -6.00 8.16
CA VAL A 7 -0.45 -5.52 8.55
C VAL A 7 -0.35 -4.01 8.31
N HIS A 8 0.41 -3.31 9.14
CA HIS A 8 0.79 -1.92 8.95
C HIS A 8 2.29 -1.86 8.65
N LEU A 9 2.66 -1.26 7.53
CA LEU A 9 4.03 -1.23 7.03
C LEU A 9 4.53 0.21 6.95
N MET A 10 5.81 0.41 7.30
CA MET A 10 6.52 1.66 7.09
C MET A 10 7.63 1.42 6.08
N ILE A 11 7.58 2.13 4.96
CA ILE A 11 8.51 1.97 3.84
C ILE A 11 9.42 3.19 3.76
N SER A 12 10.73 2.96 3.76
CA SER A 12 11.77 4.00 3.69
C SER A 12 12.63 3.84 2.42
N GLY A 13 13.28 4.91 1.99
CA GLY A 13 14.11 4.98 0.78
C GLY A 13 13.58 5.99 -0.22
N GLN A 14 13.89 5.80 -1.50
CA GLN A 14 13.39 6.67 -2.57
C GLN A 14 11.92 6.32 -2.90
N VAL A 15 10.98 6.87 -2.12
CA VAL A 15 9.54 6.58 -2.22
C VAL A 15 8.70 7.79 -2.66
N GLN A 16 9.30 8.98 -2.70
CA GLN A 16 8.65 10.22 -3.12
C GLN A 16 9.03 10.56 -4.57
N GLY A 17 8.11 11.18 -5.33
CA GLY A 17 8.34 11.56 -6.73
C GLY A 17 8.36 10.41 -7.74
N VAL A 18 8.19 9.16 -7.30
CA VAL A 18 8.33 7.93 -8.12
C VAL A 18 7.01 7.17 -8.33
N PHE A 19 5.86 7.87 -8.25
CA PHE A 19 4.53 7.26 -8.38
C PHE A 19 4.21 6.11 -7.41
N PHE A 20 4.97 5.95 -6.33
CA PHE A 20 4.84 4.84 -5.37
C PHE A 20 3.40 4.61 -4.93
N ARG A 21 2.73 5.66 -4.44
CA ARG A 21 1.33 5.59 -3.95
C ARG A 21 0.34 5.10 -5.01
N THR A 22 0.49 5.55 -6.26
CA THR A 22 -0.40 5.17 -7.36
C THR A 22 -0.21 3.69 -7.69
N ASN A 23 1.05 3.25 -7.80
CA ASN A 23 1.37 1.85 -8.08
C ASN A 23 0.87 0.93 -6.96
N THR A 24 1.14 1.28 -5.69
CA THR A 24 0.65 0.50 -4.54
C THR A 24 -0.87 0.36 -4.54
N ARG A 25 -1.62 1.44 -4.85
CA ARG A 25 -3.08 1.38 -4.95
C ARG A 25 -3.54 0.48 -6.10
N HIS A 26 -2.91 0.57 -7.27
CA HIS A 26 -3.25 -0.24 -8.43
C HIS A 26 -3.09 -1.74 -8.11
N THR A 27 -1.92 -2.13 -7.61
CA THR A 27 -1.65 -3.52 -7.22
C THR A 27 -2.59 -3.99 -6.10
N ALA A 28 -2.91 -3.14 -5.13
CA ALA A 28 -3.89 -3.51 -4.09
C ALA A 28 -5.27 -3.81 -4.69
N ASN A 29 -5.72 -3.04 -5.69
CA ASN A 29 -6.97 -3.29 -6.38
C ASN A 29 -6.94 -4.59 -7.20
N GLU A 30 -5.86 -4.85 -7.93
CA GLU A 30 -5.67 -6.11 -8.69
C GLU A 30 -5.71 -7.34 -7.80
N LEU A 31 -5.16 -7.24 -6.58
CA LEU A 31 -5.16 -8.31 -5.59
C LEU A 31 -6.42 -8.36 -4.71
N GLY A 32 -7.38 -7.44 -4.91
CA GLY A 32 -8.59 -7.36 -4.09
C GLY A 32 -8.34 -6.98 -2.61
N LEU A 33 -7.20 -6.37 -2.32
CA LEU A 33 -6.80 -5.96 -0.98
C LEU A 33 -7.45 -4.64 -0.58
N LYS A 34 -7.76 -4.49 0.72
CA LYS A 34 -8.35 -3.28 1.30
C LYS A 34 -7.34 -2.60 2.23
N GLY A 35 -7.24 -1.27 2.16
CA GLY A 35 -6.33 -0.49 2.99
C GLY A 35 -6.08 0.92 2.47
N TRP A 36 -4.97 1.52 2.89
CA TRP A 36 -4.54 2.84 2.44
C TRP A 36 -3.02 2.88 2.23
N VAL A 37 -2.58 3.83 1.41
CA VAL A 37 -1.17 4.21 1.24
C VAL A 37 -1.07 5.73 1.36
N ARG A 38 -0.17 6.21 2.23
CA ARG A 38 0.03 7.63 2.46
C ARG A 38 1.52 7.92 2.60
N ASN A 39 1.95 9.08 2.12
CA ASN A 39 3.23 9.62 2.52
C ASN A 39 3.08 10.16 3.93
N LEU A 40 4.12 10.02 4.75
CA LEU A 40 4.20 10.75 6.00
C LEU A 40 4.42 12.25 5.68
N PRO A 41 3.90 13.17 6.50
CA PRO A 41 4.18 14.61 6.37
C PRO A 41 5.68 14.89 6.35
#